data_AF-A0A1V6EH88-F1
#
_entry.id   AF-A0A1V6EH88-F1
#
_cell.length_a   1.000
_cell.length_b   1.000
_cell.length_c   1.000
_cell.angle_alpha   90.00
_cell.angle_beta   90.00
_cell.angle_gamma   90.00
#
_symmetry.space_group_name_H-M   'P 1'
#
loop_
_entity.id
_entity.type
_entity.pdbx_description
1 polymer ?
#
loop_
_entity_poly.entity_id
_entity_poly.type
_entity_poly.pdbx_seq_one_letter_code
_entity_poly.pdbx_strand_id
1 'polypeptide(L)'
;MRKKFNQMTDMEKSVRLKNHYIVHIAFYAFMFNLLPVAFMGSHIEGFLVYMLILGFPAVIYIASIIFGLFNGFKWLYILFPAVLFVPAAFIYYDYSALLYAALYAAVSALGMFAGFILVRLFTKKPATSAGSEKVQDRKKK
;
A
#
# COMPACT_ATOMS: atom_id res chain seq x y z
N MET A 1 16.87 -0.54 10.03
CA MET A 1 16.78 0.54 9.02
C MET A 1 16.39 1.94 9.54
N ARG A 2 15.96 2.11 10.81
CA ARG A 2 15.51 3.42 11.34
C ARG A 2 16.62 4.48 11.54
N LYS A 3 17.88 4.06 11.72
CA LYS A 3 19.01 4.96 12.03
C LYS A 3 19.33 5.99 10.91
N LYS A 4 19.09 5.66 9.63
CA LYS A 4 19.31 6.61 8.51
C LYS A 4 18.23 7.69 8.39
N PHE A 5 16.98 7.42 8.79
CA PHE A 5 15.87 8.36 8.59
C PHE A 5 15.94 9.59 9.51
N ASN A 6 16.45 9.42 10.73
CA ASN A 6 16.61 10.52 11.69
C ASN A 6 17.80 11.44 11.40
N GLN A 7 18.68 11.07 10.47
CA GLN A 7 19.83 11.89 10.07
C GLN A 7 19.62 12.64 8.75
N MET A 8 18.46 12.46 8.10
CA MET A 8 18.10 13.20 6.90
C MET A 8 17.59 14.59 7.25
N THR A 9 17.95 15.57 6.44
CA THR A 9 17.36 16.91 6.46
C THR A 9 15.85 16.82 6.13
N ASP A 10 15.07 17.81 6.56
CA ASP A 10 13.62 17.80 6.29
C ASP A 10 13.30 17.88 4.78
N MET A 11 14.21 18.49 4.01
CA MET A 11 14.20 18.48 2.54
C MET A 11 14.35 17.06 1.99
N GLU A 12 15.32 16.28 2.45
CA GLU A 12 15.51 14.90 2.00
C GLU A 12 14.34 13.98 2.40
N LYS A 13 13.77 14.16 3.59
CA LYS A 13 12.60 13.39 4.04
C LYS A 13 11.39 13.65 3.14
N SER A 14 11.11 14.91 2.81
CA SER A 14 9.98 15.28 1.96
C SER A 14 10.16 14.79 0.52
N VAL A 15 11.36 14.91 -0.05
CA VAL A 15 11.69 14.40 -1.39
C VAL A 15 11.55 12.88 -1.44
N ARG A 16 12.10 12.17 -0.44
CA ARG A 16 11.98 10.71 -0.37
C ARG A 16 10.53 10.27 -0.23
N LEU A 17 9.73 10.96 0.60
CA LEU A 17 8.31 10.67 0.75
C LEU A 17 7.57 10.90 -0.58
N LYS A 18 7.81 12.04 -1.24
CA LYS A 18 7.21 12.40 -2.54
C LYS A 18 7.56 11.37 -3.61
N ASN A 19 8.80 10.91 -3.69
CA ASN A 19 9.20 9.88 -4.65
C ASN A 19 8.43 8.56 -4.44
N HIS A 20 8.17 8.14 -3.20
CA HIS A 20 7.35 6.94 -2.97
C HIS A 20 5.91 7.16 -3.42
N TYR A 21 5.31 8.32 -3.17
CA TYR A 21 3.96 8.64 -3.68
C TYR A 21 3.92 8.64 -5.21
N ILE A 22 4.87 9.31 -5.87
CA ILE A 22 4.95 9.39 -7.32
C ILE A 22 5.04 8.00 -7.94
N VAL A 23 5.87 7.11 -7.39
CA VAL A 23 6.01 5.74 -7.91
C VAL A 23 4.70 4.97 -7.82
N HIS A 24 3.97 5.05 -6.70
CA HIS A 24 2.69 4.33 -6.57
C HIS A 24 1.59 4.95 -7.44
N ILE A 25 1.53 6.28 -7.54
CA ILE A 25 0.60 6.98 -8.43
C ILE A 25 0.87 6.61 -9.89
N ALA A 26 2.13 6.65 -10.34
CA ALA A 26 2.52 6.26 -11.69
C ALA A 26 2.19 4.78 -11.97
N PHE A 27 2.44 3.90 -10.99
CA PHE A 27 2.12 2.48 -11.09
C PHE A 27 0.61 2.24 -11.23
N TYR A 28 -0.22 2.88 -10.42
CA TYR A 28 -1.68 2.77 -10.54
C TYR A 28 -2.21 3.40 -11.83
N ALA A 29 -1.69 4.56 -12.24
CA ALA A 29 -2.06 5.18 -13.50
C ALA A 29 -1.75 4.27 -14.69
N PHE A 30 -0.56 3.67 -14.71
CA PHE A 30 -0.15 2.67 -15.69
C PHE A 30 -1.09 1.45 -15.67
N MET A 31 -1.31 0.88 -14.49
CA MET A 31 -2.13 -0.32 -14.33
C MET A 31 -3.59 -0.09 -14.74
N PHE A 32 -4.20 1.04 -14.41
CA PHE A 32 -5.60 1.31 -14.72
C PHE A 32 -5.83 1.81 -16.14
N ASN A 33 -4.86 2.49 -16.76
CA ASN A 33 -5.08 3.13 -18.06
C ASN A 33 -4.32 2.42 -19.18
N LEU A 34 -3.07 2.01 -18.98
CA LEU A 34 -2.30 1.34 -20.05
C LEU A 34 -2.62 -0.15 -20.14
N LEU A 35 -2.84 -0.82 -19.01
CA LEU A 35 -3.12 -2.25 -19.02
C LEU A 35 -4.42 -2.58 -19.77
N PRO A 36 -5.58 -1.94 -19.50
CA PRO A 36 -6.80 -2.25 -20.22
C PRO A 36 -6.70 -1.98 -21.73
N VAL A 37 -5.96 -0.95 -22.15
CA VAL A 37 -5.70 -0.66 -23.58
C VAL A 37 -5.02 -1.83 -24.27
N ALA A 38 -3.98 -2.40 -23.64
CA ALA A 38 -3.23 -3.51 -24.23
C ALA A 38 -4.09 -4.76 -24.43
N PHE A 39 -5.06 -5.00 -23.54
CA PHE A 39 -5.93 -6.17 -23.59
C PHE A 39 -7.26 -5.93 -24.31
N MET A 40 -7.64 -4.68 -24.57
CA MET A 40 -8.84 -4.34 -25.33
C MET A 40 -8.79 -4.88 -26.78
N GLY A 41 -7.59 -4.98 -27.36
CA GLY A 41 -7.37 -5.60 -28.67
C GLY A 41 -7.15 -7.12 -28.63
N SER A 42 -7.06 -7.72 -27.44
CA SER A 42 -6.89 -9.16 -27.29
C SER A 42 -8.26 -9.82 -27.13
N HIS A 43 -8.57 -10.85 -27.92
CA HIS A 43 -9.84 -11.60 -27.86
C HIS A 43 -9.98 -12.47 -26.59
N ILE A 44 -9.38 -12.06 -25.46
CA ILE A 44 -9.47 -12.74 -24.18
C ILE A 44 -10.75 -12.24 -23.48
N GLU A 45 -11.85 -12.92 -23.76
CA GLU A 45 -13.15 -12.62 -23.17
C GLU A 45 -13.09 -12.65 -21.62
N GLY A 46 -13.67 -11.65 -20.97
CA GLY A 46 -13.77 -11.59 -19.51
C GLY A 46 -12.50 -11.15 -18.76
N PHE A 47 -11.35 -10.96 -19.42
CA PHE A 47 -10.12 -10.54 -18.75
C PHE A 47 -10.24 -9.18 -18.05
N LEU A 48 -10.87 -8.20 -18.70
CA LEU A 48 -11.08 -6.86 -18.12
C LEU A 48 -11.96 -6.92 -16.86
N VAL A 49 -12.97 -7.80 -16.85
CA VAL A 49 -13.87 -8.01 -15.71
C VAL A 49 -13.15 -8.74 -14.57
N TYR A 50 -12.32 -9.74 -14.90
CA TYR A 50 -11.46 -10.42 -13.93
C TYR A 50 -10.47 -9.46 -13.26
N MET A 51 -9.84 -8.58 -14.04
CA MET A 51 -8.97 -7.53 -13.51
C MET A 51 -9.74 -6.57 -12.60
N LEU A 52 -10.96 -6.18 -12.97
CA LEU A 52 -11.77 -5.26 -12.18
C LEU A 52 -12.15 -5.83 -10.80
N ILE A 53 -12.50 -7.12 -10.74
CA ILE A 53 -13.00 -7.75 -9.50
C ILE A 53 -11.87 -8.30 -8.62
N LEU A 54 -10.83 -8.88 -9.21
CA LEU A 54 -9.79 -9.57 -8.44
C LEU A 54 -8.39 -9.00 -8.67
N GLY A 55 -8.02 -8.74 -9.93
CA GLY A 55 -6.67 -8.28 -10.26
C GLY A 55 -6.30 -6.97 -9.57
N PHE A 56 -7.07 -5.92 -9.85
CA PHE A 56 -6.85 -4.59 -9.30
C PHE A 56 -6.98 -4.54 -7.78
N PRO A 57 -8.03 -5.10 -7.13
CA PRO A 57 -8.08 -5.18 -5.67
C PRO A 57 -6.87 -5.86 -5.04
N ALA A 58 -6.42 -6.99 -5.57
CA ALA A 58 -5.27 -7.70 -5.03
C ALA A 58 -3.99 -6.85 -5.10
N VAL A 59 -3.76 -6.20 -6.24
CA VAL A 59 -2.58 -5.33 -6.44
C VAL A 59 -2.64 -4.11 -5.53
N ILE A 60 -3.79 -3.44 -5.44
CA ILE A 60 -4.00 -2.28 -4.56
C ILE A 60 -3.76 -2.67 -3.11
N TYR A 61 -4.26 -3.83 -2.68
CA TYR A 61 -4.09 -4.33 -1.32
C TYR A 61 -2.61 -4.55 -0.99
N ILE A 62 -1.88 -5.29 -1.84
CA ILE A 62 -0.45 -5.58 -1.64
C ILE A 62 0.37 -4.28 -1.66
N ALA A 63 0.13 -3.39 -2.63
CA ALA A 63 0.83 -2.11 -2.72
C ALA A 63 0.54 -1.22 -1.50
N SER A 64 -0.69 -1.22 -0.98
CA SER A 64 -1.07 -0.47 0.22
C SER A 64 -0.42 -1.02 1.49
N ILE A 65 -0.26 -2.34 1.60
CA ILE A 65 0.52 -2.97 2.67
C ILE A 65 1.97 -2.47 2.60
N ILE A 66 2.63 -2.66 1.46
CA ILE A 66 4.03 -2.25 1.25
C ILE A 66 4.21 -0.77 1.62
N PHE A 67 3.35 0.11 1.11
CA PHE A 67 3.40 1.53 1.45
C PHE A 67 3.25 1.79 2.95
N GLY A 68 2.29 1.13 3.60
CA GLY A 68 2.09 1.20 5.05
C GLY A 68 3.31 0.74 5.85
N LEU A 69 4.06 -0.24 5.35
CA LEU A 69 5.30 -0.71 5.98
C LEU A 69 6.42 0.33 5.96
N PHE A 70 6.59 1.03 4.83
CA PHE A 70 7.71 1.95 4.63
C PHE A 70 7.46 3.38 5.12
N ASN A 71 6.22 3.87 4.99
CA ASN A 71 5.87 5.28 5.23
C ASN A 71 4.88 5.49 6.39
N GLY A 72 4.34 4.41 6.98
CA GLY A 72 3.32 4.46 8.02
C GLY A 72 1.91 4.77 7.51
N PHE A 73 1.00 5.09 8.42
CA PHE A 73 -0.41 5.33 8.10
C PHE A 73 -0.63 6.74 7.51
N LYS A 74 -1.15 6.80 6.27
CA LYS A 74 -1.35 8.04 5.51
C LYS A 74 -2.69 8.02 4.78
N TRP A 75 -3.71 8.66 5.36
CA TRP A 75 -5.07 8.70 4.82
C TRP A 75 -5.17 9.16 3.36
N LEU A 76 -4.36 10.15 2.94
CA LEU A 76 -4.40 10.66 1.56
C LEU A 76 -4.09 9.57 0.52
N TYR A 77 -3.31 8.55 0.89
CA TYR A 77 -2.96 7.47 -0.02
C TYR A 77 -4.18 6.62 -0.43
N ILE A 78 -5.15 6.49 0.48
CA ILE A 78 -6.35 5.67 0.32
C ILE A 78 -7.19 6.16 -0.87
N LEU A 79 -7.13 7.47 -1.16
CA LEU A 79 -7.92 8.09 -2.23
C LEU A 79 -7.27 7.96 -3.62
N PHE A 80 -5.97 7.75 -3.72
CA PHE A 80 -5.29 7.66 -5.02
C PHE A 80 -5.84 6.56 -5.95
N PRO A 81 -6.01 5.30 -5.52
CA PRO A 81 -6.51 4.27 -6.41
C PRO A 81 -7.94 4.54 -6.89
N ALA A 82 -8.79 5.18 -6.06
CA ALA A 82 -10.14 5.56 -6.46
C ALA A 82 -10.11 6.66 -7.54
N VAL A 83 -9.35 7.75 -7.31
CA VAL A 83 -9.28 8.88 -8.25
C VAL A 83 -8.64 8.48 -9.57
N LEU A 84 -7.57 7.68 -9.54
CA LEU A 84 -6.87 7.22 -10.75
C LEU A 84 -7.67 6.21 -11.58
N PHE A 85 -8.63 5.53 -10.95
CA PHE A 85 -9.53 4.62 -11.64
C PHE A 85 -10.68 5.35 -12.35
N VAL A 86 -11.09 6.54 -11.90
CA VAL A 86 -12.22 7.28 -12.52
C VAL A 86 -12.03 7.49 -14.04
N PRO A 87 -10.88 7.99 -14.54
CA PRO A 87 -10.67 8.12 -15.98
C PRO A 87 -10.79 6.78 -16.72
N ALA A 88 -10.21 5.72 -16.15
CA ALA A 88 -10.27 4.38 -16.72
C ALA A 88 -11.71 3.84 -16.77
N ALA A 89 -12.51 4.09 -15.73
CA ALA A 89 -13.91 3.69 -15.67
C ALA A 89 -14.73 4.28 -16.82
N PHE A 90 -14.49 5.55 -17.18
CA PHE A 90 -15.21 6.20 -18.29
C PHE A 90 -14.72 5.79 -19.68
N ILE A 91 -13.46 5.37 -19.82
CA ILE A 91 -12.87 5.01 -21.13
C ILE A 91 -13.11 3.54 -21.47
N TYR A 92 -12.93 2.63 -20.50
CA TYR A 92 -12.88 1.18 -20.75
C TYR A 92 -14.08 0.41 -20.19
N TYR A 93 -14.87 1.01 -19.31
CA TYR A 93 -15.94 0.34 -18.58
C TYR A 93 -17.26 1.11 -18.68
N ASP A 94 -18.32 0.51 -18.14
CA ASP A 94 -19.65 1.13 -18.05
C ASP A 94 -19.76 2.06 -16.82
N TYR A 95 -20.79 2.90 -16.77
CA TYR A 95 -21.06 3.80 -15.64
C TYR A 95 -21.17 3.05 -14.29
N SER A 96 -21.70 1.83 -14.31
CA SER A 96 -21.76 0.94 -13.15
C SER A 96 -20.38 0.62 -12.55
N ALA A 97 -19.29 0.74 -13.32
CA ALA A 97 -17.95 0.46 -12.85
C ALA A 97 -17.45 1.48 -11.83
N LEU A 98 -18.04 2.67 -11.74
CA LEU A 98 -17.66 3.68 -10.74
C LEU A 98 -17.82 3.19 -9.29
N LEU A 99 -18.71 2.21 -9.04
CA LEU A 99 -18.85 1.58 -7.72
C LEU A 99 -17.53 0.90 -7.27
N TYR A 100 -16.73 0.39 -8.21
CA TYR A 100 -15.43 -0.20 -7.89
C TYR A 100 -14.40 0.83 -7.43
N ALA A 101 -14.57 2.12 -7.75
CA ALA A 101 -13.70 3.17 -7.19
C ALA A 101 -13.81 3.24 -5.65
N ALA A 102 -15.04 3.14 -5.12
CA ALA A 102 -15.27 3.10 -3.69
C ALA A 102 -14.70 1.81 -3.07
N LEU A 103 -14.85 0.68 -3.75
CA LEU A 103 -14.24 -0.60 -3.34
C LEU A 103 -12.71 -0.49 -3.26
N TYR A 104 -12.08 0.15 -4.25
CA TYR A 104 -10.62 0.30 -4.31
C TYR A 104 -10.08 1.21 -3.21
N ALA A 105 -10.81 2.27 -2.85
CA ALA A 105 -10.51 3.04 -1.66
C ALA A 105 -10.59 2.18 -0.39
N ALA A 106 -11.67 1.40 -0.22
CA ALA A 106 -11.84 0.53 0.95
C ALA A 106 -10.72 -0.53 1.05
N VAL A 107 -10.37 -1.19 -0.06
CA VAL A 107 -9.28 -2.17 -0.14
C VAL A 107 -7.93 -1.52 0.19
N SER A 108 -7.69 -0.30 -0.30
CA SER A 108 -6.47 0.44 0.03
C SER A 108 -6.39 0.79 1.51
N ALA A 109 -7.50 1.22 2.12
CA ALA A 109 -7.58 1.48 3.54
C ALA A 109 -7.25 0.23 4.36
N LEU A 110 -7.83 -0.92 4.00
CA LEU A 110 -7.55 -2.21 4.65
C LEU A 110 -6.10 -2.63 4.52
N GLY A 111 -5.52 -2.53 3.32
CA GLY A 111 -4.11 -2.88 3.10
C GLY A 111 -3.16 -1.97 3.88
N MET A 112 -3.45 -0.67 3.90
CA MET A 112 -2.68 0.30 4.68
C MET A 112 -2.79 0.04 6.19
N PHE A 113 -3.98 -0.28 6.68
CA PHE A 113 -4.21 -0.63 8.08
C PHE A 113 -3.46 -1.91 8.46
N ALA A 114 -3.51 -2.94 7.61
CA ALA A 114 -2.75 -4.17 7.79
C ALA A 114 -1.24 -3.90 7.83
N GLY A 115 -0.71 -3.11 6.89
CA GLY A 115 0.71 -2.75 6.87
C GLY A 115 1.15 -1.98 8.13
N PHE A 116 0.31 -1.06 8.60
CA PHE A 116 0.56 -0.32 9.84
C PHE A 116 0.58 -1.22 11.08
N ILE A 117 -0.41 -2.12 11.21
CA ILE A 117 -0.45 -3.11 12.29
C ILE A 117 0.79 -4.00 12.24
N LEU A 118 1.19 -4.45 11.05
CA LEU A 118 2.34 -5.33 10.86
C LEU A 118 3.63 -4.65 11.31
N VAL A 119 3.85 -3.38 10.93
CA VAL A 119 4.97 -2.59 11.45
C VAL A 119 4.93 -2.50 12.97
N ARG A 120 3.77 -2.25 13.56
CA ARG A 120 3.63 -2.12 15.02
C ARG A 120 3.91 -3.44 15.74
N LEU A 121 3.50 -4.57 15.16
CA LEU A 121 3.79 -5.91 15.66
C LEU A 121 5.29 -6.21 15.61
N PHE A 122 5.96 -5.95 14.48
CA PHE A 122 7.40 -6.20 14.35
C PHE A 122 8.28 -5.21 15.10
N THR A 123 7.81 -3.98 15.32
CA THR A 123 8.54 -2.97 16.11
C THR A 123 8.31 -3.08 17.61
N LYS A 124 7.19 -3.69 18.05
CA LYS A 124 7.11 -4.27 19.39
C LYS A 124 7.95 -5.55 19.42
N LYS A 125 9.26 -5.39 19.66
CA LYS A 125 10.09 -6.49 20.17
C LYS A 125 9.34 -7.15 21.35
N PRO A 126 9.22 -8.50 21.42
CA PRO A 126 8.60 -9.14 22.58
C PRO A 126 9.36 -8.71 23.82
N ALA A 127 8.67 -8.01 24.73
CA ALA A 127 9.17 -7.73 26.06
C ALA A 127 9.08 -9.01 26.91
N THR A 128 9.80 -10.05 26.49
CA THR A 128 9.86 -11.33 27.20
C THR A 128 11.25 -11.95 27.04
N SER A 129 12.24 -11.32 27.65
CA SER A 129 13.46 -12.01 28.16
C SER A 129 14.42 -11.09 28.94
N ALA A 130 14.09 -9.83 29.19
CA ALA A 130 14.91 -8.93 30.03
C ALA A 130 14.69 -9.13 31.55
N GLY A 131 14.25 -10.32 31.98
CA GLY A 131 13.83 -10.61 33.36
C GLY A 131 14.60 -11.73 34.07
N SER A 132 15.52 -12.44 33.42
CA SER A 132 16.23 -13.58 34.02
C SER A 132 17.71 -13.34 34.34
N GLU A 133 18.28 -12.17 34.00
CA GLU A 133 19.72 -11.91 34.24
C GLU A 133 20.01 -11.27 35.62
N LYS A 134 19.00 -10.80 36.36
CA LYS A 134 19.21 -10.14 37.67
C LYS A 134 19.14 -11.05 38.90
N VAL A 135 18.90 -12.36 38.74
CA VAL A 135 18.77 -13.28 39.90
C VAL A 135 20.02 -14.13 40.13
N GLN A 136 20.89 -14.32 39.12
CA GLN A 136 22.07 -15.17 39.29
C GLN A 136 23.26 -14.46 39.95
N ASP A 137 23.34 -13.13 39.86
CA ASP A 137 24.39 -12.33 40.53
C ASP A 137 24.14 -12.17 42.05
N ARG A 138 22.89 -12.28 42.50
CA ARG A 138 22.53 -12.25 43.93
C ARG A 138 22.75 -13.57 44.69
N LYS A 139 23.10 -14.66 44.00
CA LYS A 139 23.43 -15.96 44.62
C LYS A 139 24.93 -16.20 44.82
N LYS A 140 25.78 -15.21 44.51
CA LYS A 140 27.25 -15.28 44.70
C LYS A 140 27.78 -14.24 45.70
N LYS A 141 26.97 -13.82 46.66
CA LYS A 141 27.43 -13.10 47.86
C LYS A 141 26.91 -13.81 49.10
#